data_AF-A3JXD9-F1
#
_entry.id   AF-A3JXD9-F1
#
_cell.length_a   1.000
_cell.length_b   1.000
_cell.length_c   1.000
_cell.angle_alpha   90.00
_cell.angle_beta   90.00
_cell.angle_gamma   90.00
#
_symmetry.space_group_name_H-M   'P 1'
#
loop_
_entity.id
_entity.type
_entity.pdbx_description
1 polymer ?
#
loop_
_entity_poly.entity_id
_entity_poly.type
_entity_poly.pdbx_seq_one_letter_code
_entity_poly.pdbx_strand_id
1 'polypeptide(L)'
;MDKLYDLTERDGLPEALRVLLEAFPRADWQAHPNFAGLVAFWLDRHEMFRQLCEVMRTDAEGVVDGQMDPREMQARLSRYGGMLVQNLHGHHQIEDMHYFPVLKAREARLDRGFEILDRDHHAMDGLIAQFADGANGVLRGKREAGTFREDVIGFETLLRRHLADEEDLIVPVILKHGPDGLH
;
A
#
# COMPACT_ATOMS: atom_id res chain seq x y z
N MET A 1 -18.27 -2.83 -13.93
CA MET A 1 -18.03 -3.33 -12.56
C MET A 1 -18.66 -2.33 -11.61
N ASP A 2 -19.14 -2.76 -10.45
CA ASP A 2 -19.71 -1.85 -9.46
C ASP A 2 -18.59 -0.93 -8.93
N LYS A 3 -18.77 0.39 -9.10
CA LYS A 3 -17.75 1.42 -8.79
C LYS A 3 -17.23 1.33 -7.36
N LEU A 4 -18.07 0.85 -6.46
CA LEU A 4 -17.75 0.65 -5.04
C LEU A 4 -16.61 -0.35 -4.79
N TYR A 5 -16.27 -1.17 -5.78
CA TYR A 5 -15.29 -2.25 -5.66
C TYR A 5 -14.02 -2.01 -6.50
N ASP A 6 -13.99 -0.98 -7.34
CA ASP A 6 -12.87 -0.75 -8.24
C ASP A 6 -11.85 0.20 -7.58
N LEU A 7 -10.60 -0.25 -7.46
CA LEU A 7 -9.51 0.55 -6.86
C LEU A 7 -9.32 1.88 -7.59
N THR A 8 -9.59 1.92 -8.90
CA THR A 8 -9.39 3.11 -9.73
C THR A 8 -10.51 4.14 -9.63
N GLU A 9 -11.67 3.75 -9.08
CA GLU A 9 -12.85 4.62 -9.02
C GLU A 9 -13.35 4.91 -7.60
N ARG A 10 -12.99 4.09 -6.61
CA ARG A 10 -13.54 4.23 -5.26
C ARG A 10 -12.75 5.22 -4.41
N ASP A 11 -13.49 6.02 -3.63
CA ASP A 11 -12.93 6.98 -2.68
C ASP A 11 -12.69 6.39 -1.28
N GLY A 12 -13.15 5.16 -1.02
CA GLY A 12 -12.91 4.42 0.22
C GLY A 12 -13.88 3.24 0.38
N LEU A 13 -13.75 2.53 1.51
CA LEU A 13 -14.63 1.42 1.84
C LEU A 13 -16.12 1.84 1.96
N PRO A 14 -17.05 1.01 1.45
CA PRO A 14 -18.48 1.13 1.74
C PRO A 14 -18.76 1.31 3.22
N GLU A 15 -19.73 2.16 3.57
CA GLU A 15 -20.09 2.48 4.97
C GLU A 15 -20.35 1.23 5.82
N ALA A 16 -21.03 0.22 5.27
CA ALA A 16 -21.30 -1.03 5.96
C ALA A 16 -20.02 -1.79 6.41
N LEU A 17 -18.89 -1.55 5.74
CA LEU A 17 -17.59 -2.15 6.08
C LEU A 17 -16.76 -1.30 7.05
N ARG A 18 -17.18 -0.06 7.34
CA ARG A 18 -16.52 0.85 8.29
C ARG A 18 -17.03 0.72 9.73
N VAL A 19 -17.94 -0.23 10.01
CA VAL A 19 -18.56 -0.42 11.33
C VAL A 19 -17.54 -0.63 12.48
N LEU A 20 -16.41 -1.31 12.23
CA LEU A 20 -15.38 -1.44 13.26
C LEU A 20 -14.49 -0.20 13.36
N LEU A 21 -14.27 0.51 12.26
CA LEU A 21 -13.56 1.80 12.30
C LEU A 21 -14.32 2.83 13.13
N GLU A 22 -15.65 2.82 13.11
CA GLU A 22 -16.48 3.66 13.97
C GLU A 22 -16.36 3.29 15.45
N ALA A 23 -16.21 2.00 15.77
CA ALA A 23 -16.01 1.52 17.13
C ALA A 23 -14.56 1.70 17.64
N PHE A 24 -13.59 1.74 16.73
CA PHE A 24 -12.16 1.92 16.98
C PHE A 24 -11.62 3.02 16.05
N PRO A 25 -11.90 4.31 16.31
CA PRO A 25 -11.52 5.39 15.43
C PRO A 25 -10.00 5.57 15.39
N ARG A 26 -9.47 5.99 14.22
CA ARG A 26 -8.02 6.18 13.98
C ARG A 26 -7.32 7.00 15.07
N ALA A 27 -7.98 8.02 15.59
CA ALA A 27 -7.44 8.92 16.62
C ALA A 27 -7.05 8.19 17.92
N ASP A 28 -7.70 7.06 18.22
CA ASP A 28 -7.53 6.33 19.47
C ASP A 28 -6.58 5.13 19.33
N TRP A 29 -6.15 4.78 18.11
CA TRP A 29 -5.37 3.58 17.84
C TRP A 29 -4.10 3.52 18.68
N GLN A 30 -3.28 4.57 18.67
CA GLN A 30 -1.99 4.57 19.38
C GLN A 30 -2.10 4.37 20.89
N ALA A 31 -3.23 4.78 21.49
CA ALA A 31 -3.49 4.62 22.92
C ALA A 31 -4.09 3.24 23.27
N HIS A 32 -4.51 2.46 22.27
CA HIS A 32 -5.17 1.19 22.49
C HIS A 32 -4.18 0.13 23.01
N PRO A 33 -4.53 -0.69 24.03
CA PRO A 33 -3.62 -1.68 24.60
C PRO A 33 -3.05 -2.69 23.59
N ASN A 34 -3.83 -3.03 22.57
CA ASN A 34 -3.46 -3.96 21.49
C ASN A 34 -2.72 -3.29 20.30
N PHE A 35 -2.32 -2.01 20.42
CA PHE A 35 -1.64 -1.29 19.34
C PHE A 35 -0.18 -1.70 19.16
N ALA A 36 0.54 -1.82 20.28
CA ALA A 36 1.95 -2.21 20.24
C ALA A 36 2.11 -3.60 19.62
N GLY A 37 3.21 -3.81 18.89
CA GLY A 37 3.45 -5.07 18.18
C GLY A 37 2.84 -5.04 16.77
N LEU A 38 1.85 -5.88 16.50
CA LEU A 38 1.40 -6.15 15.14
C LEU A 38 0.81 -4.92 14.44
N VAL A 39 -0.05 -4.13 15.10
CA VAL A 39 -0.65 -2.93 14.47
C VAL A 39 0.44 -1.90 14.15
N ALA A 40 1.32 -1.60 15.10
CA ALA A 40 2.43 -0.68 14.87
C ALA A 40 3.32 -1.16 13.72
N PHE A 41 3.69 -2.44 13.70
CA PHE A 41 4.47 -3.04 12.61
C PHE A 41 3.76 -2.91 11.26
N TRP A 42 2.46 -3.19 11.20
CA TRP A 42 1.66 -3.08 9.98
C TRP A 42 1.68 -1.66 9.41
N LEU A 43 1.42 -0.67 10.27
CA LEU A 43 1.41 0.74 9.89
C LEU A 43 2.81 1.24 9.47
N ASP A 44 3.86 0.81 10.17
CA ASP A 44 5.24 1.15 9.81
C ASP A 44 5.62 0.59 8.43
N ARG A 45 5.14 -0.60 8.07
CA ARG A 45 5.35 -1.19 6.74
C ARG A 45 4.62 -0.39 5.67
N HIS A 46 3.38 0.00 5.90
CA HIS A 46 2.62 0.85 4.97
C HIS A 46 3.27 2.21 4.79
N GLU A 47 3.75 2.81 5.87
CA GLU A 47 4.45 4.10 5.84
C GLU A 47 5.77 4.01 5.06
N MET A 48 6.54 2.92 5.22
CA MET A 48 7.72 2.68 4.41
C MET A 48 7.40 2.68 2.90
N PHE A 49 6.30 2.07 2.46
CA PHE A 49 5.92 2.08 1.04
C PHE A 49 5.60 3.48 0.53
N ARG A 50 4.88 4.28 1.32
CA ARG A 50 4.57 5.68 1.01
C ARG A 50 5.85 6.50 0.86
N GLN A 51 6.78 6.36 1.78
CA GLN A 51 8.06 7.06 1.76
C GLN A 51 8.93 6.65 0.57
N LEU A 52 8.95 5.37 0.20
CA LEU A 52 9.68 4.91 -0.99
C LEU A 52 9.13 5.54 -2.28
N CYS A 53 7.79 5.62 -2.42
CA CYS A 53 7.16 6.29 -3.56
C CYS A 53 7.49 7.78 -3.58
N GLU A 54 7.36 8.46 -2.44
CA GLU A 54 7.67 9.89 -2.29
C GLU A 54 9.12 10.21 -2.65
N VAL A 55 10.07 9.39 -2.18
CA VAL A 55 11.49 9.56 -2.50
C VAL A 55 11.71 9.47 -4.01
N MET A 56 11.17 8.45 -4.67
CA MET A 56 11.39 8.27 -6.12
C MET A 56 10.68 9.34 -6.96
N ARG A 57 9.51 9.81 -6.52
CA ARG A 57 8.80 10.93 -7.15
C ARG A 57 9.63 12.21 -7.03
N THR A 58 10.12 12.52 -5.83
CA THR A 58 10.90 13.73 -5.55
C THR A 58 12.27 13.71 -6.26
N ASP A 59 12.92 12.55 -6.32
CA ASP A 59 14.17 12.39 -7.09
C ASP A 59 13.92 12.65 -8.60
N ALA A 60 12.82 12.14 -9.15
CA ALA A 60 12.43 12.39 -10.54
C ALA A 60 12.10 13.87 -10.81
N GLU A 61 11.39 14.53 -9.89
CA GLU A 61 11.15 15.98 -9.91
C GLU A 61 12.46 16.77 -9.89
N GLY A 62 13.39 16.41 -9.00
CA GLY A 62 14.70 17.05 -8.90
C GLY A 62 15.50 16.95 -10.20
N VAL A 63 15.43 15.83 -10.93
CA VAL A 63 16.08 15.71 -12.24
C VAL A 63 15.39 16.58 -13.29
N VAL A 64 14.06 16.61 -13.31
CA VAL A 64 13.28 17.45 -14.24
C VAL A 64 13.58 18.93 -14.04
N ASP A 65 13.73 19.35 -12.79
CA ASP A 65 14.01 20.75 -12.42
C ASP A 65 15.50 21.11 -12.50
N GLY A 66 16.37 20.17 -12.88
CA GLY A 66 17.82 20.37 -12.97
C GLY A 66 18.52 20.51 -11.60
N GLN A 67 17.88 20.05 -10.53
CA GLN A 67 18.37 20.10 -9.15
C GLN A 67 19.07 18.81 -8.71
N MET A 68 18.92 17.71 -9.46
CA MET A 68 19.57 16.42 -9.22
C MET A 68 20.26 15.90 -10.49
N ASP A 69 21.43 15.27 -10.34
CA ASP A 69 22.09 14.57 -11.44
C ASP A 69 21.26 13.32 -11.83
N PRO A 70 20.89 13.12 -13.12
CA PRO A 70 20.22 11.91 -13.58
C PRO A 70 20.90 10.59 -13.14
N ARG A 71 22.23 10.57 -13.02
CA ARG A 71 22.98 9.40 -12.55
C ARG A 71 22.76 9.12 -11.06
N GLU A 72 22.60 10.18 -10.25
CA GLU A 72 22.27 10.04 -8.84
C GLU A 72 20.86 9.45 -8.67
N MET A 73 19.89 9.97 -9.43
CA MET A 73 18.53 9.41 -9.48
C MET A 73 18.56 7.93 -9.88
N GLN A 74 19.29 7.54 -10.92
CA GLN A 74 19.39 6.13 -11.35
C GLN A 74 19.93 5.22 -10.23
N ALA A 75 20.98 5.65 -9.52
CA ALA A 75 21.55 4.87 -8.43
C ALA A 75 20.53 4.67 -7.28
N ARG A 76 19.82 5.74 -6.91
CA ARG A 76 18.77 5.72 -5.88
C ARG A 76 17.56 4.89 -6.31
N LEU A 77 17.11 5.04 -7.55
CA LEU A 77 16.02 4.27 -8.15
C LEU A 77 16.30 2.76 -8.14
N SER A 78 17.53 2.34 -8.49
CA SER A 78 17.91 0.92 -8.43
C SER A 78 17.74 0.34 -7.03
N ARG A 79 18.15 1.09 -6.00
CA ARG A 79 18.05 0.67 -4.59
C ARG A 79 16.60 0.71 -4.07
N TYR A 80 15.94 1.86 -4.19
CA TYR A 80 14.62 2.08 -3.59
C TYR A 80 13.50 1.41 -4.40
N GLY A 81 13.60 1.39 -5.73
CA GLY A 81 12.65 0.68 -6.58
C GLY A 81 12.70 -0.83 -6.38
N GLY A 82 13.91 -1.39 -6.28
CA GLY A 82 14.08 -2.82 -5.94
C GLY A 82 13.52 -3.16 -4.56
N MET A 83 13.76 -2.29 -3.57
CA MET A 83 13.22 -2.44 -2.21
C MET A 83 11.69 -2.40 -2.22
N LEU A 84 11.06 -1.44 -2.90
CA LEU A 84 9.61 -1.30 -2.98
C LEU A 84 8.97 -2.56 -3.57
N VAL A 85 9.42 -2.98 -4.76
CA VAL A 85 8.85 -4.14 -5.48
C VAL A 85 8.98 -5.41 -4.66
N GLN A 86 10.16 -5.69 -4.11
CA GLN A 86 10.38 -6.90 -3.32
C GLN A 86 9.53 -6.93 -2.04
N ASN A 87 9.41 -5.78 -1.36
CA ASN A 87 8.69 -5.72 -0.09
C ASN A 87 7.18 -5.71 -0.27
N LEU A 88 6.64 -5.06 -1.31
CA LEU A 88 5.20 -5.09 -1.60
C LEU A 88 4.73 -6.50 -1.98
N HIS A 89 5.47 -7.20 -2.84
CA HIS A 89 5.10 -8.56 -3.23
C HIS A 89 5.08 -9.52 -2.04
N GLY A 90 6.09 -9.45 -1.17
CA GLY A 90 6.13 -10.27 0.04
C GLY A 90 5.06 -9.89 1.06
N HIS A 91 4.69 -8.61 1.15
CA HIS A 91 3.63 -8.12 2.03
C HIS A 91 2.26 -8.68 1.62
N HIS A 92 1.84 -8.47 0.37
CA HIS A 92 0.56 -8.99 -0.13
C HIS A 92 0.48 -10.52 -0.02
N GLN A 93 1.58 -11.23 -0.31
CA GLN A 93 1.61 -12.70 -0.15
C GLN A 93 1.34 -13.14 1.29
N ILE A 94 1.94 -12.46 2.27
CA ILE A 94 1.73 -12.79 3.68
C ILE A 94 0.30 -12.45 4.09
N GLU A 95 -0.25 -11.33 3.64
CA GLU A 95 -1.65 -10.97 3.86
C GLU A 95 -2.62 -12.01 3.32
N ASP A 96 -2.52 -12.33 2.03
CA ASP A 96 -3.43 -13.24 1.35
C ASP A 96 -3.38 -14.65 1.95
N MET A 97 -2.17 -15.14 2.24
CA MET A 97 -1.97 -16.52 2.68
C MET A 97 -2.15 -16.72 4.18
N HIS A 98 -1.95 -15.69 5.00
CA HIS A 98 -1.92 -15.83 6.45
C HIS A 98 -2.91 -14.90 7.15
N TYR A 99 -2.84 -13.59 6.96
CA TYR A 99 -3.63 -12.67 7.78
C TYR A 99 -5.10 -12.60 7.36
N PHE A 100 -5.41 -12.46 6.07
CA PHE A 100 -6.78 -12.32 5.60
C PHE A 100 -7.65 -13.52 5.99
N PRO A 101 -7.23 -14.79 5.83
CA PRO A 101 -8.02 -15.94 6.28
C PRO A 101 -8.36 -15.90 7.77
N VAL A 102 -7.38 -15.55 8.61
CA VAL A 102 -7.56 -15.50 10.06
C VAL A 102 -8.49 -14.36 10.47
N LEU A 103 -8.30 -13.16 9.89
CA LEU A 103 -9.13 -11.99 10.17
C LEU A 103 -10.58 -12.18 9.68
N LYS A 104 -10.79 -12.77 8.51
CA LYS A 104 -12.12 -13.17 7.99
C LYS A 104 -12.84 -14.10 8.96
N ALA A 105 -12.13 -15.09 9.51
CA ALA A 105 -12.71 -16.03 10.47
C ALA A 105 -13.14 -15.36 11.79
N ARG A 106 -12.48 -14.25 12.19
CA ARG A 106 -12.83 -13.48 13.39
C ARG A 106 -13.97 -12.50 13.16
N GLU A 107 -14.05 -11.89 11.97
CA GLU A 107 -15.04 -10.86 11.63
C GLU A 107 -15.72 -11.15 10.30
N ALA A 108 -16.53 -12.21 10.25
CA ALA A 108 -17.25 -12.63 9.04
C ALA A 108 -18.14 -11.53 8.41
N ARG A 109 -18.57 -10.52 9.19
CA ARG A 109 -19.30 -9.36 8.67
C ARG A 109 -18.47 -8.50 7.70
N LEU A 110 -17.15 -8.59 7.76
CA LEU A 110 -16.20 -7.83 6.95
C LEU A 110 -15.66 -8.63 5.75
N ASP A 111 -16.16 -9.84 5.50
CA ASP A 111 -15.66 -10.72 4.44
C ASP A 111 -15.63 -10.02 3.07
N ARG A 112 -16.69 -9.25 2.76
CA ARG A 112 -16.76 -8.44 1.54
C ARG A 112 -15.68 -7.36 1.44
N GLY A 113 -15.20 -6.84 2.57
CA GLY A 113 -14.06 -5.92 2.62
C GLY A 113 -12.75 -6.62 2.24
N PHE A 114 -12.53 -7.83 2.73
CA PHE A 114 -11.33 -8.58 2.34
C PHE A 114 -11.40 -9.08 0.89
N GLU A 115 -12.58 -9.34 0.33
CA GLU A 115 -12.74 -9.57 -1.12
C GLU A 115 -12.37 -8.33 -1.95
N ILE A 116 -12.59 -7.12 -1.42
CA ILE A 116 -12.10 -5.88 -2.05
C ILE A 116 -10.57 -5.85 -2.04
N LEU A 117 -9.95 -6.11 -0.89
CA LEU A 117 -8.48 -6.09 -0.76
C LEU A 117 -7.80 -7.16 -1.61
N ASP A 118 -8.34 -8.38 -1.67
CA ASP A 118 -7.86 -9.46 -2.55
C ASP A 118 -7.92 -9.04 -4.04
N ARG A 119 -9.02 -8.40 -4.45
CA ARG A 119 -9.13 -7.83 -5.81
C ARG A 119 -8.12 -6.70 -6.04
N ASP A 120 -7.86 -5.88 -5.03
CA ASP A 120 -6.83 -4.85 -5.13
C ASP A 120 -5.45 -5.45 -5.32
N HIS A 121 -5.08 -6.50 -4.59
CA HIS A 121 -3.79 -7.16 -4.74
C HIS A 121 -3.57 -7.63 -6.19
N HIS A 122 -4.59 -8.21 -6.81
CA HIS A 122 -4.54 -8.57 -8.24
C HIS A 122 -4.38 -7.36 -9.17
N ALA A 123 -5.03 -6.23 -8.88
CA ALA A 123 -4.83 -4.99 -9.65
C ALA A 123 -3.41 -4.42 -9.42
N MET A 124 -2.94 -4.48 -8.17
CA MET A 124 -1.63 -4.01 -7.74
C MET A 124 -0.50 -4.79 -8.39
N ASP A 125 -0.64 -6.10 -8.65
CA ASP A 125 0.35 -6.87 -9.40
C ASP A 125 0.65 -6.25 -10.78
N GLY A 126 -0.41 -5.84 -11.50
CA GLY A 126 -0.28 -5.17 -12.78
C GLY A 126 0.38 -3.79 -12.66
N LEU A 127 0.06 -3.03 -11.62
CA LEU A 127 0.64 -1.71 -11.34
C LEU A 127 2.12 -1.81 -10.93
N ILE A 128 2.49 -2.80 -10.12
CA ILE A 128 3.87 -3.10 -9.72
C ILE A 128 4.70 -3.48 -10.94
N ALA A 129 4.15 -4.29 -11.85
CA ALA A 129 4.84 -4.63 -13.10
C ALA A 129 5.09 -3.40 -13.99
N GLN A 130 4.08 -2.54 -14.15
CA GLN A 130 4.22 -1.29 -14.92
C GLN A 130 5.25 -0.33 -14.29
N PHE A 131 5.22 -0.19 -12.95
CA PHE A 131 6.23 0.56 -12.22
C PHE A 131 7.64 0.01 -12.46
N ALA A 132 7.82 -1.31 -12.37
CA ALA A 132 9.11 -1.96 -12.58
C ALA A 132 9.62 -1.78 -14.02
N ASP A 133 8.74 -1.82 -15.03
CA ASP A 133 9.08 -1.53 -16.42
C ASP A 133 9.50 -0.06 -16.61
N GLY A 134 8.79 0.87 -15.99
CA GLY A 134 9.14 2.29 -15.96
C GLY A 134 10.52 2.53 -15.36
N ALA A 135 10.77 1.95 -14.17
CA ALA A 135 12.03 2.04 -13.47
C ALA A 135 13.19 1.47 -14.30
N ASN A 136 13.01 0.28 -14.87
CA ASN A 136 14.00 -0.33 -15.77
C ASN A 136 14.24 0.50 -17.04
N GLY A 137 13.21 1.20 -17.53
CA GLY A 137 13.34 2.16 -18.63
C GLY A 137 14.30 3.29 -18.28
N VAL A 138 14.16 3.90 -17.10
CA VAL A 138 15.04 4.98 -16.62
C VAL A 138 16.48 4.47 -16.45
N LEU A 139 16.66 3.31 -15.81
CA LEU A 139 17.98 2.70 -15.59
C LEU A 139 18.72 2.36 -16.88
N ARG A 140 17.99 2.12 -17.98
CA ARG A 140 18.54 1.82 -19.31
C ARG A 140 18.66 3.08 -20.19
N GLY A 141 18.29 4.25 -19.69
CA GLY A 141 18.25 5.50 -20.48
C GLY A 141 17.21 5.47 -21.60
N LYS A 142 16.14 4.70 -21.44
CA LYS A 142 15.04 4.54 -22.42
C LYS A 142 13.74 5.24 -22.01
N ARG A 143 13.70 5.79 -20.80
CA ARG A 143 12.57 6.55 -20.26
C ARG A 143 13.09 7.78 -19.54
N GLU A 144 12.48 8.91 -19.81
CA GLU A 144 12.83 10.20 -19.20
C GLU A 144 12.33 10.26 -17.74
N ALA A 145 13.05 11.00 -16.90
CA ALA A 145 12.67 11.20 -15.50
C ALA A 145 11.26 11.79 -15.34
N GLY A 146 10.89 12.73 -16.21
CA GLY A 146 9.54 13.32 -16.20
C GLY A 146 8.43 12.32 -16.50
N THR A 147 8.62 11.41 -17.45
CA THR A 147 7.65 10.34 -17.71
C THR A 147 7.57 9.37 -16.55
N PHE A 148 8.72 9.00 -15.97
CA PHE A 148 8.75 8.11 -14.81
C PHE A 148 8.09 8.74 -13.58
N ARG A 149 8.23 10.05 -13.36
CA ARG A 149 7.52 10.77 -12.30
C ARG A 149 6.01 10.55 -12.40
N GLU A 150 5.42 10.67 -13.58
CA GLU A 150 3.99 10.43 -13.78
C GLU A 150 3.60 8.97 -13.52
N ASP A 151 4.46 8.01 -13.90
CA ASP A 151 4.24 6.60 -13.56
C ASP A 151 4.20 6.40 -12.02
N VAL A 152 5.13 7.02 -11.28
CA VAL A 152 5.18 6.94 -9.82
C VAL A 152 3.95 7.60 -9.19
N ILE A 153 3.51 8.76 -9.68
CA ILE A 153 2.30 9.44 -9.17
C ILE A 153 1.06 8.56 -9.34
N GLY A 154 0.88 7.97 -10.51
CA GLY A 154 -0.25 7.08 -10.78
C GLY A 154 -0.23 5.84 -9.88
N PHE A 155 0.94 5.20 -9.76
CA PHE A 155 1.14 4.07 -8.86
C PHE A 155 0.87 4.43 -7.39
N GLU A 156 1.47 5.52 -6.90
CA GLU A 156 1.35 5.99 -5.53
C GLU A 156 -0.09 6.30 -5.16
N THR A 157 -0.86 6.90 -6.08
CA THR A 157 -2.28 7.23 -5.86
C THR A 157 -3.09 5.97 -5.54
N LEU A 158 -2.94 4.93 -6.37
CA LEU A 158 -3.69 3.69 -6.20
C LEU A 158 -3.19 2.89 -5.00
N LEU A 159 -1.87 2.83 -4.78
CA LEU A 159 -1.29 2.21 -3.59
C LEU A 159 -1.81 2.88 -2.31
N ARG A 160 -1.85 4.20 -2.24
CA ARG A 160 -2.36 4.93 -1.06
C ARG A 160 -3.83 4.63 -0.78
N ARG A 161 -4.67 4.52 -1.82
CA ARG A 161 -6.09 4.15 -1.66
C ARG A 161 -6.23 2.73 -1.11
N HIS A 162 -5.49 1.79 -1.67
CA HIS A 162 -5.45 0.40 -1.22
C HIS A 162 -5.01 0.30 0.25
N LEU A 163 -3.85 0.86 0.61
CA LEU A 163 -3.32 0.81 1.98
C LEU A 163 -4.27 1.49 2.99
N ALA A 164 -4.97 2.56 2.58
CA ALA A 164 -5.94 3.23 3.45
C ALA A 164 -7.19 2.38 3.71
N ASP A 165 -7.71 1.70 2.69
CA ASP A 165 -8.83 0.75 2.85
C ASP A 165 -8.41 -0.42 3.74
N GLU A 166 -7.21 -0.94 3.53
CA GLU A 166 -6.67 -2.02 4.33
C GLU A 166 -6.49 -1.64 5.80
N GLU A 167 -5.90 -0.49 6.08
CA GLU A 167 -5.76 0.03 7.45
C GLU A 167 -7.12 0.19 8.13
N ASP A 168 -8.10 0.76 7.42
CA ASP A 168 -9.46 0.99 7.93
C ASP A 168 -10.21 -0.33 8.22
N LEU A 169 -9.88 -1.39 7.50
CA LEU A 169 -10.50 -2.71 7.68
C LEU A 169 -9.80 -3.53 8.75
N ILE A 170 -8.47 -3.63 8.69
CA ILE A 170 -7.67 -4.62 9.43
C ILE A 170 -7.35 -4.13 10.83
N VAL A 171 -6.90 -2.87 10.98
CA VAL A 171 -6.45 -2.38 12.29
C VAL A 171 -7.55 -2.50 13.34
N PRO A 172 -8.82 -2.09 13.09
CA PRO A 172 -9.89 -2.28 14.06
C PRO A 172 -10.14 -3.73 14.46
N VAL A 173 -9.94 -4.70 13.54
CA VAL A 173 -10.07 -6.13 13.83
C VAL A 173 -8.98 -6.58 14.80
N ILE A 174 -7.72 -6.20 14.54
CA ILE A 174 -6.58 -6.54 15.40
C ILE A 174 -6.75 -5.88 16.78
N LEU A 175 -7.17 -4.61 16.83
CA LEU A 175 -7.40 -3.92 18.10
C LEU A 175 -8.48 -4.61 18.93
N LYS A 176 -9.57 -5.05 18.29
CA LYS A 176 -10.68 -5.74 18.96
C LYS A 176 -10.29 -7.10 19.54
N HIS A 177 -9.54 -7.91 18.78
CA HIS A 177 -9.28 -9.31 19.13
C HIS A 177 -7.90 -9.55 19.77
N GLY A 178 -7.01 -8.57 19.68
CA GLY A 178 -5.61 -8.68 20.11
C GLY A 178 -4.74 -9.47 19.11
N PRO A 179 -3.41 -9.26 19.15
CA PRO A 179 -2.47 -9.91 18.24
C PRO A 179 -2.37 -11.43 18.46
N ASP A 180 -2.49 -11.89 19.71
CA ASP A 180 -2.39 -13.32 20.06
C ASP A 180 -3.53 -14.17 19.49
N GLY A 181 -4.62 -13.53 19.06
CA GLY A 181 -5.76 -14.18 18.40
C GLY A 181 -5.51 -14.52 16.92
N LEU A 182 -4.34 -14.18 16.38
CA LEU A 182 -3.99 -14.27 14.96
C LEU A 182 -2.95 -15.37 14.63
N HIS A 183 -2.65 -16.24 15.59
CA HIS A 183 -1.79 -17.42 15.43
C HIS A 183 -2.58 -18.69 15.07
#